data_AF-A0A944IAI7-F1
#
_entry.id   AF-A0A944IAI7-F1
#
_cell.length_a   1.000
_cell.length_b   1.000
_cell.length_c   1.000
_cell.angle_alpha   90.00
_cell.angle_beta   90.00
_cell.angle_gamma   90.00
#
_symmetry.space_group_name_H-M   'P 1'
#
loop_
_entity.id
_entity.type
_entity.pdbx_description
1 polymer ?
#
loop_
_entity_poly.entity_id
_entity_poly.type
_entity_poly.pdbx_seq_one_letter_code
_entity_poly.pdbx_strand_id
1 'polypeptide(L)'
;MEELRAQNPAAVPDLPDLYEPLVLFYERGGEFFRDNAGFLDLTGALFRPGTLRGHLGTPPLITLSDTVLDAVDGEGRISYYTASDGQGPLLRRRELRDEQCDELFSRDLRWEPTDRIPGSEEEAKDAGLVELDEIAAAKLIGVIVANASR
;
A
#
# COMPACT_ATOMS: atom_id res chain seq x y z
N MET A 1 -27.90 1.35 0.83
CA MET A 1 -27.56 0.74 -0.49
C MET A 1 -28.79 0.20 -1.22
N GLU A 2 -29.78 -0.34 -0.50
CA GLU A 2 -31.03 -0.86 -1.07
C GLU A 2 -31.85 0.20 -1.83
N GLU A 3 -31.94 1.43 -1.31
CA GLU A 3 -32.58 2.56 -2.02
C GLU A 3 -31.85 2.94 -3.33
N LEU A 4 -30.52 2.88 -3.35
CA LEU A 4 -29.71 3.21 -4.54
C LEU A 4 -29.83 2.11 -5.60
N ARG A 5 -29.87 0.84 -5.17
CA ARG A 5 -30.09 -0.35 -5.99
C ARG A 5 -31.52 -0.38 -6.56
N ALA A 6 -32.51 0.09 -5.80
CA ALA A 6 -33.89 0.25 -6.25
C ALA A 6 -34.03 1.36 -7.30
N GLN A 7 -33.24 2.43 -7.22
CA GLN A 7 -33.28 3.54 -8.16
C GLN A 7 -32.50 3.28 -9.45
N ASN A 8 -31.42 2.49 -9.42
CA ASN A 8 -30.66 2.14 -10.62
C ASN A 8 -29.96 0.77 -10.54
N PRO A 9 -30.68 -0.33 -10.80
CA PRO A 9 -30.16 -1.69 -10.66
C PRO A 9 -29.06 -2.04 -11.68
N ALA A 10 -28.91 -1.26 -12.77
CA ALA A 10 -27.87 -1.47 -13.77
C ALA A 10 -26.56 -0.72 -13.47
N ALA A 11 -26.56 0.23 -12.53
CA ALA A 11 -25.40 1.06 -12.20
C ALA A 11 -24.54 0.51 -11.06
N VAL A 12 -25.05 -0.49 -10.32
CA VAL A 12 -24.34 -1.10 -9.20
C VAL A 12 -24.21 -2.59 -9.52
N PRO A 13 -23.04 -3.08 -9.97
CA PRO A 13 -22.81 -4.53 -10.05
C PRO A 13 -23.09 -5.17 -8.68
N ASP A 14 -23.23 -6.50 -8.62
CA ASP A 14 -23.45 -7.25 -7.37
C ASP A 14 -22.21 -7.17 -6.48
N LEU A 15 -22.01 -5.98 -5.91
CA LEU A 15 -20.93 -5.62 -5.02
C LEU A 15 -21.38 -6.02 -3.61
N PRO A 16 -20.47 -6.62 -2.83
CA PRO A 16 -20.75 -6.87 -1.42
C PRO A 16 -21.16 -5.54 -0.76
N ASP A 17 -22.14 -5.59 0.13
CA ASP A 17 -22.55 -4.40 0.86
C ASP A 17 -21.36 -3.88 1.67
N LEU A 18 -20.87 -2.70 1.29
CA LEU A 18 -19.69 -2.07 1.90
C LEU A 18 -19.86 -1.81 3.39
N TYR A 19 -21.11 -1.76 3.86
CA TYR A 19 -21.43 -1.54 5.26
C TYR A 19 -21.73 -2.84 5.99
N GLU A 20 -21.97 -3.98 5.33
CA GLU A 20 -22.23 -5.26 6.04
C GLU A 20 -21.07 -5.68 6.96
N PRO A 21 -19.79 -5.55 6.57
CA PRO A 21 -18.68 -5.77 7.51
C PRO A 21 -18.72 -4.82 8.72
N LEU A 22 -19.12 -3.56 8.51
CA LEU A 22 -19.27 -2.58 9.59
C LEU A 22 -20.50 -2.89 10.47
N VAL A 23 -21.61 -3.33 9.89
CA VAL A 23 -22.83 -3.72 10.62
C VAL A 23 -22.59 -4.99 11.42
N LEU A 24 -21.92 -5.99 10.85
CA LEU A 24 -21.47 -7.19 11.57
C LEU A 24 -20.61 -6.80 12.78
N PHE A 25 -19.74 -5.81 12.57
CA PHE A 25 -18.83 -5.30 13.56
C PHE A 25 -19.49 -4.46 14.68
N TYR A 26 -20.39 -3.53 14.35
CA TYR A 26 -21.03 -2.62 15.31
C TYR A 26 -22.33 -3.17 15.94
N GLU A 27 -23.09 -4.01 15.23
CA GLU A 27 -24.47 -4.35 15.62
C GLU A 27 -24.68 -5.85 15.91
N ARG A 28 -23.82 -6.75 15.42
CA ARG A 28 -23.98 -8.21 15.57
C ARG A 28 -22.90 -8.89 16.43
N GLY A 29 -22.28 -8.13 17.34
CA GLY A 29 -21.44 -8.70 18.39
C GLY A 29 -19.96 -8.89 18.03
N GLY A 30 -19.44 -8.12 17.06
CA GLY A 30 -18.00 -7.90 16.97
C GLY A 30 -17.52 -7.13 18.21
N GLU A 31 -16.69 -7.74 19.04
CA GLU A 31 -16.11 -7.02 20.18
C GLU A 31 -15.00 -6.10 19.67
N PHE A 32 -15.19 -4.82 19.91
CA PHE A 32 -14.12 -3.86 19.88
C PHE A 32 -14.23 -2.92 21.05
N PHE A 33 -13.08 -2.52 21.56
CA PHE A 33 -13.00 -1.50 22.58
C PHE A 33 -11.77 -0.66 22.30
N ARG A 34 -11.89 0.60 22.71
CA ARG A 34 -10.71 1.44 22.80
C ARG A 34 -10.01 1.10 24.10
N ASP A 35 -8.77 0.67 24.03
CA ASP A 35 -7.98 0.43 25.23
C ASP A 35 -7.62 1.76 25.93
N ASN A 36 -7.12 1.66 27.16
CA ASN A 36 -6.71 2.84 27.92
C ASN A 36 -5.46 3.53 27.35
N ALA A 37 -4.74 2.88 26.42
CA ALA A 37 -3.60 3.44 25.71
C ALA A 37 -4.01 4.12 24.39
N GLY A 38 -5.31 4.14 24.07
CA GLY A 38 -5.89 4.80 22.91
C GLY A 38 -5.92 3.98 21.63
N PHE A 39 -5.55 2.70 21.65
CA PHE A 39 -5.67 1.76 20.54
C PHE A 39 -7.11 1.27 20.40
N LEU A 40 -7.51 0.89 19.19
CA LEU A 40 -8.70 0.08 18.97
C LEU A 40 -8.26 -1.39 18.95
N ASP A 41 -8.93 -2.23 19.72
CA ASP A 41 -8.80 -3.68 19.69
C ASP A 41 -9.94 -4.26 18.85
N LEU A 42 -9.61 -5.06 17.82
CA LEU A 42 -10.55 -5.88 17.04
C LEU A 42 -10.21 -7.34 17.33
N THR A 43 -10.76 -7.90 18.40
CA THR A 43 -10.62 -9.33 18.71
C THR A 43 -9.15 -9.81 18.73
N GLY A 44 -8.27 -9.05 19.36
CA GLY A 44 -6.84 -9.36 19.51
C GLY A 44 -5.92 -8.73 18.48
N ALA A 45 -6.47 -8.04 17.46
CA ALA A 45 -5.69 -7.15 16.59
C ALA A 45 -5.76 -5.71 17.12
N LEU A 46 -4.62 -5.05 17.32
CA LEU A 46 -4.53 -3.70 17.88
C LEU A 46 -4.08 -2.70 16.81
N PHE A 47 -4.84 -1.64 16.58
CA PHE A 47 -4.44 -0.52 15.72
C PHE A 47 -4.54 0.80 16.47
N ARG A 48 -3.54 1.65 16.26
CA ARG A 48 -3.55 3.02 16.77
C ARG A 48 -4.36 3.89 15.82
N PRO A 49 -5.49 4.49 16.24
CA PRO A 49 -6.25 5.41 15.41
C PRO A 49 -5.41 6.66 15.13
N GLY A 50 -5.18 6.96 13.87
CA GLY A 50 -4.60 8.24 13.46
C GLY A 50 -5.61 9.39 13.61
N THR A 51 -5.13 10.64 13.53
CA THR A 51 -6.03 11.81 13.53
C THR A 51 -6.70 11.96 12.16
N LEU A 52 -7.91 12.51 12.11
CA LEU A 52 -8.59 12.79 10.83
C LEU A 52 -7.72 13.67 9.92
N ARG A 53 -7.10 14.72 10.48
CA ARG A 53 -6.18 15.59 9.75
C ARG A 53 -4.92 14.85 9.27
N GLY A 54 -4.44 13.86 10.01
CA GLY A 54 -3.35 12.99 9.59
C GLY A 54 -3.75 12.14 8.38
N HIS A 55 -4.93 11.52 8.41
CA HIS A 55 -5.43 10.72 7.29
C HIS A 55 -5.76 11.56 6.05
N LEU A 56 -6.27 12.78 6.22
CA LEU A 56 -6.52 13.72 5.11
C LEU A 56 -5.23 14.18 4.42
N GLY A 57 -4.08 14.02 5.06
CA GLY A 57 -2.77 14.30 4.49
C GLY A 57 -2.21 13.17 3.64
N THR A 58 -2.73 11.95 3.77
CA THR A 58 -2.28 10.77 3.01
C THR A 58 -3.09 10.66 1.73
N PRO A 59 -2.49 10.89 0.54
CA PRO A 59 -3.19 10.67 -0.71
C PRO A 59 -3.57 9.19 -0.84
N PRO A 60 -4.81 8.84 -1.20
CA PRO A 60 -5.16 7.45 -1.43
C PRO A 60 -4.40 6.88 -2.62
N LEU A 61 -4.15 5.57 -2.58
CA LEU A 61 -3.66 4.84 -3.74
C LEU A 61 -4.67 4.95 -4.88
N ILE A 62 -4.17 5.26 -6.08
CA ILE A 62 -5.02 5.45 -7.26
C ILE A 62 -5.59 4.10 -7.76
N THR A 63 -4.86 3.01 -7.52
CA THR A 63 -5.27 1.64 -7.87
C THR A 63 -5.22 0.75 -6.64
N LEU A 64 -6.25 -0.09 -6.47
CA LEU A 64 -6.43 -1.03 -5.36
C LEU A 64 -6.52 -2.47 -5.86
N SER A 65 -5.89 -2.78 -6.99
CA SER A 65 -5.76 -4.16 -7.46
C SER A 65 -4.87 -4.96 -6.53
N ASP A 66 -5.21 -6.22 -6.26
CA ASP A 66 -4.46 -7.14 -5.39
C ASP A 66 -2.95 -7.10 -5.67
N THR A 67 -2.53 -7.21 -6.94
CA THR A 67 -1.11 -7.17 -7.31
C THR A 67 -0.36 -5.89 -6.90
N VAL A 68 -1.04 -4.75 -6.88
CA VAL A 68 -0.41 -3.48 -6.45
C VAL A 68 -0.32 -3.44 -4.94
N LEU A 69 -1.38 -3.88 -4.24
CA LEU A 69 -1.41 -3.94 -2.79
C LEU A 69 -0.33 -4.91 -2.28
N ASP A 70 -0.24 -6.10 -2.87
CA ASP A 70 0.77 -7.11 -2.57
C ASP A 70 2.20 -6.60 -2.83
N ALA A 71 2.39 -5.77 -3.86
CA ALA A 71 3.70 -5.21 -4.19
C ALA A 71 4.12 -4.05 -3.27
N VAL A 72 3.18 -3.25 -2.77
CA VAL A 72 3.45 -2.21 -1.77
C VAL A 72 3.67 -2.83 -0.40
N ASP A 73 2.99 -3.94 -0.12
CA ASP A 73 3.12 -4.65 1.15
C ASP A 73 4.52 -5.23 1.34
N GLY A 74 4.99 -5.20 2.58
CA GLY A 74 6.31 -5.66 2.94
C GLY A 74 6.67 -5.36 4.39
N GLU A 75 7.43 -6.27 4.99
CA GLU A 75 7.86 -6.10 6.38
C GLU A 75 9.10 -5.20 6.49
N GLY A 76 9.22 -4.51 7.62
CA GLY A 76 10.35 -3.63 7.91
C GLY A 76 10.12 -2.20 7.44
N ARG A 77 11.15 -1.36 7.59
CA ARG A 77 11.11 0.00 7.03
C ARG A 77 11.50 -0.08 5.56
N ILE A 78 10.64 0.45 4.69
CA ILE A 78 10.84 0.38 3.24
C ILE A 78 11.18 1.78 2.71
N SER A 79 12.28 1.87 1.95
CA SER A 79 12.61 3.03 1.12
C SER A 79 12.55 2.64 -0.34
N TYR A 80 11.90 3.46 -1.16
CA TYR A 80 11.72 3.19 -2.59
C TYR A 80 12.63 4.09 -3.42
N TYR A 81 13.13 3.57 -4.55
CA TYR A 81 13.97 4.32 -5.46
C TYR A 81 13.58 4.08 -6.91
N THR A 82 13.84 5.07 -7.75
CA THR A 82 13.81 4.94 -9.21
C THR A 82 14.90 5.81 -9.82
N ALA A 83 15.13 5.68 -11.13
CA ALA A 83 16.01 6.61 -11.83
C ALA A 83 15.42 8.02 -11.83
N SER A 84 16.28 9.04 -11.81
CA SER A 84 15.90 10.46 -11.76
C SER A 84 14.99 10.91 -12.92
N ASP A 85 14.99 10.21 -14.05
CA ASP A 85 14.09 10.46 -15.17
C ASP A 85 12.71 9.77 -15.03
N GLY A 86 12.51 8.99 -13.97
CA GLY A 86 11.31 8.21 -13.70
C GLY A 86 11.06 7.06 -14.69
N GLN A 87 12.04 6.72 -15.55
CA GLN A 87 11.94 5.65 -16.55
C GLN A 87 12.80 4.42 -16.19
N GLY A 88 13.59 4.52 -15.12
CA GLY A 88 14.39 3.41 -14.60
C GLY A 88 13.58 2.32 -13.87
N PRO A 89 14.26 1.23 -13.45
CA PRO A 89 13.62 0.20 -12.65
C PRO A 89 13.13 0.77 -11.32
N LEU A 90 11.99 0.25 -10.85
CA LEU A 90 11.56 0.48 -9.49
C LEU A 90 12.36 -0.44 -8.56
N LEU A 91 12.97 0.15 -7.55
CA LEU A 91 13.78 -0.52 -6.54
C LEU A 91 13.18 -0.25 -5.15
N ARG A 92 13.39 -1.17 -4.20
CA ARG A 92 13.14 -0.90 -2.78
C ARG A 92 14.23 -1.49 -1.91
N ARG A 93 14.53 -0.81 -0.81
CA ARG A 93 15.35 -1.29 0.30
C ARG A 93 14.45 -1.56 1.49
N ARG A 94 14.54 -2.76 2.05
CA ARG A 94 13.85 -3.16 3.27
C ARG A 94 14.85 -3.29 4.41
N GLU A 95 14.70 -2.46 5.44
CA GLU A 95 15.44 -2.57 6.70
C GLU A 95 14.61 -3.44 7.66
N LEU A 96 15.04 -4.69 7.82
CA LEU A 96 14.51 -5.64 8.80
C LEU A 96 15.35 -5.56 10.08
N ARG A 97 14.97 -6.31 11.13
CA ARG A 97 15.68 -6.25 12.42
C ARG A 97 17.14 -6.68 12.32
N ASP A 98 17.41 -7.72 11.55
CA ASP A 98 18.72 -8.38 11.49
C ASP A 98 19.35 -8.37 10.08
N GLU A 99 18.61 -7.89 9.08
CA GLU A 99 19.02 -7.93 7.68
C GLU A 99 18.52 -6.72 6.89
N GLN A 100 19.23 -6.41 5.80
CA GLN A 100 18.82 -5.44 4.81
C GLN A 100 18.68 -6.15 3.46
N CYS A 101 17.52 -5.98 2.83
CA CYS A 101 17.22 -6.61 1.55
C CYS A 101 16.94 -5.54 0.51
N ASP A 102 17.74 -5.53 -0.56
CA ASP A 102 17.54 -4.67 -1.71
C ASP A 102 16.85 -5.48 -2.81
N GLU A 103 15.77 -4.94 -3.37
CA GLU A 103 14.90 -5.64 -4.30
C GLU A 103 14.56 -4.76 -5.52
N LEU A 104 14.42 -5.39 -6.68
CA LEU A 104 13.95 -4.79 -7.92
C LEU A 104 12.56 -5.32 -8.26
N PHE A 105 11.65 -4.44 -8.64
CA PHE A 105 10.34 -4.85 -9.14
C PHE A 105 10.45 -5.30 -10.59
N SER A 106 10.33 -6.61 -10.81
CA SER A 106 10.51 -7.24 -12.12
C SER A 106 9.27 -7.12 -13.00
N ARG A 107 9.43 -7.49 -14.28
CA ARG A 107 8.31 -7.57 -15.24
C ARG A 107 7.32 -8.69 -14.91
N ASP A 108 7.75 -9.67 -14.12
CA ASP A 108 6.91 -10.76 -13.61
C ASP A 108 6.03 -10.31 -12.44
N LEU A 109 5.99 -8.99 -12.14
CA LEU A 109 5.19 -8.36 -11.08
C LEU A 109 5.55 -8.87 -9.68
N ARG A 110 6.83 -9.19 -9.47
CA ARG A 110 7.40 -9.64 -8.20
C ARG A 110 8.68 -8.89 -7.86
N TRP A 111 8.98 -8.81 -6.58
CA TRP A 111 10.25 -8.33 -6.06
C TRP A 111 11.33 -9.41 -6.19
N GLU A 112 12.48 -9.03 -6.73
CA GLU A 112 13.64 -9.91 -6.92
C GLU A 112 14.88 -9.29 -6.26
N PRO A 113 15.74 -10.07 -5.57
CA PRO A 113 16.96 -9.54 -4.94
C PRO A 113 17.86 -8.79 -5.93
N THR A 114 18.44 -7.69 -5.48
CA THR A 114 19.33 -6.86 -6.31
C THR A 114 20.43 -6.19 -5.50
N ASP A 115 21.51 -5.82 -6.17
CA ASP A 115 22.67 -5.08 -5.64
C ASP A 115 22.73 -3.63 -6.19
N ARG A 116 21.64 -3.17 -6.81
CA ARG A 116 21.57 -1.89 -7.55
C ARG A 116 21.38 -0.66 -6.68
N ILE A 117 21.05 -0.81 -5.40
CA ILE A 117 20.89 0.31 -4.46
C ILE A 117 22.21 0.49 -3.71
N PRO A 118 22.93 1.62 -3.89
CA PRO A 118 24.15 1.87 -3.15
C PRO A 118 23.95 1.95 -1.63
N GLY A 119 25.03 1.81 -0.86
CA GLY A 119 24.97 1.75 0.60
C GLY A 119 24.55 3.07 1.24
N SER A 120 24.88 4.19 0.61
CA SER A 120 24.56 5.54 1.10
C SER A 120 23.63 6.32 0.17
N GLU A 121 22.92 7.30 0.74
CA GLU A 121 22.04 8.21 -0.03
C GLU A 121 22.81 9.04 -1.07
N GLU A 122 24.04 9.42 -0.75
CA GLU A 122 24.89 10.22 -1.65
C GLU A 122 25.34 9.39 -2.85
N GLU A 123 25.78 8.15 -2.65
CA GLU A 123 26.10 7.22 -3.74
C GLU A 123 24.85 6.86 -4.57
N ALA A 124 23.67 6.78 -3.95
CA ALA A 124 22.42 6.55 -4.67
C ALA A 124 22.11 7.72 -5.62
N LYS A 125 22.28 8.97 -5.17
CA LYS A 125 22.13 10.16 -6.02
C LYS A 125 23.15 10.20 -7.15
N ASP A 126 24.41 9.87 -6.87
CA ASP A 126 25.48 9.79 -7.87
C ASP A 126 25.22 8.70 -8.91
N ALA A 127 24.58 7.58 -8.50
CA ALA A 127 24.09 6.54 -9.38
C ALA A 127 22.81 6.95 -10.17
N GLY A 128 22.33 8.18 -9.98
CA GLY A 128 21.15 8.72 -10.65
C GLY A 128 19.83 8.21 -10.07
N LEU A 129 19.84 7.63 -8.87
CA LEU A 129 18.64 7.22 -8.16
C LEU A 129 18.06 8.37 -7.34
N VAL A 130 16.73 8.42 -7.29
CA VAL A 130 15.97 9.33 -6.44
C VAL A 130 15.06 8.52 -5.53
N GLU A 131 14.98 8.91 -4.25
CA GLU A 131 14.05 8.31 -3.30
C GLU A 131 12.61 8.73 -3.63
N LEU A 132 11.69 7.79 -3.48
CA LEU A 132 10.26 7.97 -3.68
C LEU A 132 9.54 7.83 -2.35
N ASP A 133 8.52 8.66 -2.15
CA ASP A 133 7.50 8.32 -1.16
C ASP A 133 6.68 7.09 -1.60
N GLU A 134 6.04 6.45 -0.64
CA GLU A 134 5.25 5.23 -0.84
C GLU A 134 4.15 5.41 -1.90
N ILE A 135 3.53 6.58 -1.98
CA ILE A 135 2.46 6.87 -2.93
C ILE A 135 3.01 6.98 -4.36
N ALA A 136 4.16 7.62 -4.53
CA ALA A 136 4.84 7.70 -5.81
C ALA A 136 5.30 6.32 -6.27
N ALA A 137 5.84 5.49 -5.36
CA ALA A 137 6.19 4.11 -5.64
C ALA A 137 4.96 3.29 -6.06
N ALA A 138 3.86 3.35 -5.31
CA ALA A 138 2.63 2.62 -5.63
C ALA A 138 2.02 3.03 -6.98
N LYS A 139 2.11 4.31 -7.36
CA LYS A 139 1.71 4.77 -8.70
C LYS A 139 2.58 4.13 -9.80
N LEU A 140 3.90 4.05 -9.60
CA LEU A 140 4.78 3.40 -10.57
C LEU A 140 4.51 1.90 -10.68
N ILE A 141 4.28 1.21 -9.56
CA ILE A 141 3.85 -0.20 -9.55
C ILE A 141 2.57 -0.35 -10.39
N GLY A 142 1.56 0.50 -10.15
CA GLY A 142 0.32 0.49 -10.91
C GLY A 142 0.52 0.67 -12.42
N VAL A 143 1.43 1.56 -12.83
CA VAL A 143 1.78 1.75 -14.25
C VAL A 143 2.46 0.50 -14.82
N ILE A 144 3.38 -0.12 -14.08
CA ILE A 144 4.07 -1.34 -14.50
C ILE A 144 3.07 -2.50 -14.66
N VAL A 145 2.19 -2.71 -13.69
CA VAL A 145 1.13 -3.73 -13.72
C VAL A 145 0.19 -3.52 -14.91
N ALA A 146 -0.24 -2.28 -15.17
CA ALA A 146 -1.10 -1.95 -16.30
C ALA A 146 -0.41 -2.20 -17.66
N ASN A 147 0.90 -1.96 -17.74
CA ASN A 147 1.67 -2.20 -18.96
C ASN A 147 1.95 -3.69 -19.19
N ALA A 148 2.13 -4.49 -18.14
CA ALA A 148 2.31 -5.94 -18.25
C ALA A 148 1.03 -6.69 -18.66
N SER A 149 -0.13 -6.07 -18.46
CA SER A 149 -1.45 -6.64 -18.78
C SER A 149 -1.92 -6.34 -20.23
N ARG A 150 -1.11 -5.65 -21.04
CA ARG A 150 -1.37 -5.35 -22.46
C ARG A 150 -0.66 -6.31 -23.38
#